data_AF-A0A645BCX4-F1
#
_entry.id   AF-A0A645BCX4-F1
#
_cell.length_a   1.000
_cell.length_b   1.000
_cell.length_c   1.000
_cell.angle_alpha   90.00
_cell.angle_beta   90.00
_cell.angle_gamma   90.00
#
_symmetry.space_group_name_H-M   'P 1'
#
loop_
_entity.id
_entity.type
_entity.pdbx_description
1 polymer ?
#
loop_
_entity_poly.entity_id
_entity_poly.type
_entity_poly.pdbx_seq_one_letter_code
_entity_poly.pdbx_strand_id
1 'polypeptide(L)'
;MPRNAVAKDGQYHWFKVGCTRLVPNGVLWMHWSWNVGLPLGKFFRADRPDREYDIYVSYKVTGPSYGAPGKDAMFIDRVLMFEAENNKR
;
A
#
# COMPACT_ATOMS: atom_id res chain seq x y z
N MET A 1 4.60 -5.75 3.96
CA MET A 1 5.07 -6.31 2.67
C MET A 1 6.20 -7.30 2.88
N PRO A 2 6.30 -8.40 2.11
CA PRO A 2 7.41 -9.33 2.19
C PRO A 2 8.71 -8.64 1.75
N ARG A 3 9.80 -8.85 2.52
CA ARG A 3 11.12 -8.21 2.29
C ARG A 3 11.72 -8.49 0.91
N ASN A 4 11.33 -9.60 0.28
CA ASN A 4 11.85 -10.04 -1.02
C ASN A 4 11.10 -9.45 -2.22
N ALA A 5 9.93 -8.85 -2.00
CA ALA A 5 9.12 -8.27 -3.07
C ALA A 5 9.46 -6.80 -3.36
N VAL A 6 10.28 -6.17 -2.51
CA VAL A 6 10.58 -4.74 -2.59
C VAL A 6 11.86 -4.52 -3.40
N ALA A 7 11.79 -3.60 -4.38
CA ALA A 7 12.94 -3.19 -5.16
C ALA A 7 14.02 -2.54 -4.28
N LYS A 8 15.28 -2.89 -4.51
CA LYS A 8 16.44 -2.47 -3.70
C LYS A 8 17.31 -1.42 -4.38
N ASP A 9 16.82 -0.84 -5.47
CA ASP A 9 17.53 0.17 -6.26
C ASP A 9 17.41 1.58 -5.68
N GLY A 10 16.69 1.74 -4.56
CA GLY A 10 16.45 3.05 -3.97
C GLY A 10 15.51 3.93 -4.81
N GLN A 11 14.69 3.33 -5.67
CA GLN A 11 13.69 4.02 -6.47
C GLN A 11 12.27 3.68 -6.02
N TYR A 12 11.31 4.48 -6.49
CA TYR A 12 9.89 4.23 -6.28
C TYR A 12 9.39 3.21 -7.28
N HIS A 13 8.70 2.19 -6.77
CA HIS A 13 8.03 1.18 -7.58
C HIS A 13 6.59 1.04 -7.14
N TRP A 14 5.73 0.69 -8.09
CA TRP A 14 4.33 0.43 -7.82
C TRP A 14 4.15 -1.02 -7.39
N PHE A 15 3.54 -1.21 -6.22
CA PHE A 15 3.23 -2.53 -5.69
C PHE A 15 1.73 -2.64 -5.44
N LYS A 16 1.11 -3.71 -5.96
CA LYS A 16 -0.23 -4.11 -5.56
C LYS A 16 -0.15 -4.70 -4.16
N VAL A 17 -0.80 -4.06 -3.19
CA VAL A 17 -0.83 -4.52 -1.80
C VAL A 17 -1.87 -5.62 -1.61
N GLY A 18 -3.00 -5.51 -2.31
CA GLY A 18 -4.08 -6.48 -2.27
C GLY A 18 -5.36 -5.94 -2.89
N CYS A 19 -6.37 -6.80 -2.93
CA CYS A 19 -7.76 -6.47 -3.23
C CYS A 19 -8.55 -6.60 -1.94
N THR A 20 -9.26 -5.56 -1.51
CA THR A 20 -10.05 -5.63 -0.29
C THR A 20 -11.23 -4.67 -0.28
N ARG A 21 -12.20 -4.97 0.59
CA ARG A 21 -13.32 -4.07 0.89
C ARG A 21 -12.86 -3.02 1.89
N LEU A 22 -13.31 -1.79 1.68
CA LEU A 22 -13.07 -0.73 2.65
C LEU A 22 -14.04 -0.86 3.81
N VAL A 23 -13.54 -0.57 5.01
CA VAL A 23 -14.34 -0.47 6.23
C VAL A 23 -14.15 0.92 6.84
N PRO A 24 -15.13 1.44 7.59
CA PRO A 24 -15.07 2.80 8.16
C PRO A 24 -13.82 3.09 8.99
N ASN A 25 -13.24 2.08 9.63
CA ASN A 25 -12.03 2.21 10.46
C ASN A 25 -10.79 1.55 9.82
N GLY A 26 -10.80 1.39 8.50
CA GLY A 26 -9.73 0.71 7.77
C GLY A 26 -8.44 1.55 7.75
N VAL A 27 -7.31 0.90 8.00
CA VAL A 27 -5.97 1.51 7.91
C VAL A 27 -5.10 0.65 7.01
N LEU A 28 -4.43 1.30 6.06
CA LEU A 28 -3.36 0.67 5.30
C LEU A 28 -2.11 0.58 6.17
N TRP A 29 -1.79 -0.61 6.65
CA TRP A 29 -0.63 -0.87 7.50
C TRP A 29 0.53 -1.41 6.66
N MET A 30 1.59 -0.60 6.52
CA MET A 30 2.73 -0.92 5.65
C MET A 30 3.99 -1.30 6.42
N HIS A 31 4.11 -0.91 7.69
CA HIS A 31 5.32 -1.11 8.48
C HIS A 31 5.05 -1.39 9.96
N TRP A 32 5.89 -2.26 10.56
CA TRP A 32 5.76 -2.74 11.94
C TRP A 32 5.90 -1.65 12.99
N SER A 33 6.53 -0.52 12.66
CA SER A 33 6.67 0.62 13.57
C SER A 33 5.40 1.48 13.69
N TRP A 34 4.32 1.16 12.96
CA TRP A 34 3.05 1.92 12.94
C TRP A 34 3.12 3.38 12.47
N ASN A 35 4.31 3.95 12.29
CA ASN A 35 4.53 5.32 11.81
C ASN A 35 3.99 5.59 10.39
N VAL A 36 3.71 4.53 9.64
CA VAL A 36 3.22 4.60 8.25
C VAL A 36 1.89 3.85 8.16
N GLY A 37 0.86 4.47 8.71
CA GLY A 37 -0.53 4.04 8.62
C GLY A 37 -1.36 5.10 7.90
N LEU A 38 -2.02 4.73 6.79
CA LEU A 38 -2.91 5.65 6.08
C LEU A 38 -4.37 5.29 6.37
N PRO A 39 -5.18 6.21 6.93
CA PRO A 39 -6.59 5.95 7.19
C PRO A 39 -7.34 5.87 5.85
N LEU A 40 -7.77 4.66 5.49
CA LEU A 40 -8.57 4.38 4.30
C LEU A 40 -10.07 4.59 4.57
N GLY A 41 -10.48 4.59 5.84
CA GLY A 41 -11.87 4.78 6.27
C GLY A 41 -12.54 6.03 5.72
N LYS A 42 -11.80 7.12 5.49
CA LYS A 42 -12.33 8.35 4.87
C LYS A 42 -12.82 8.18 3.43
N PHE A 43 -12.38 7.12 2.75
CA PHE A 43 -12.80 6.77 1.40
C PHE A 43 -13.91 5.70 1.39
N PHE A 44 -14.33 5.22 2.56
CA PHE A 44 -15.44 4.29 2.68
C PHE A 44 -16.73 4.94 2.19
N ARG A 45 -17.46 4.19 1.37
CA ARG A 45 -18.72 4.59 0.75
C ARG A 45 -19.83 3.71 1.28
N ALA A 46 -20.62 4.26 2.20
CA ALA A 46 -21.73 3.55 2.83
C ALA A 46 -22.84 3.15 1.84
N ASP A 47 -22.95 3.85 0.71
CA ASP A 47 -23.87 3.51 -0.38
C ASP A 47 -23.44 2.27 -1.17
N ARG A 48 -22.18 1.83 -1.03
CA ARG A 48 -21.60 0.70 -1.76
C ARG A 48 -20.60 -0.10 -0.87
N PRO A 49 -21.07 -0.69 0.25
CA PRO A 49 -20.20 -1.29 1.26
C PRO A 49 -19.49 -2.56 0.78
N ASP A 50 -20.05 -3.23 -0.22
CA ASP A 50 -19.56 -4.49 -0.77
C ASP A 50 -18.47 -4.33 -1.83
N ARG A 51 -18.11 -3.09 -2.20
CA ARG A 51 -17.11 -2.82 -3.23
C ARG A 51 -15.71 -3.21 -2.80
N GLU A 52 -15.06 -3.94 -3.67
CA GLU A 52 -13.65 -4.26 -3.55
C GLU A 52 -12.80 -3.23 -4.29
N TYR A 53 -11.63 -2.96 -3.73
CA TYR A 53 -10.67 -2.04 -4.30
C TYR A 53 -9.31 -2.71 -4.39
N ASP A 54 -8.69 -2.60 -5.56
CA ASP A 54 -7.29 -2.89 -5.76
C ASP A 54 -6.46 -1.71 -5.28
N ILE A 55 -5.58 -1.97 -4.31
CA ILE A 55 -4.75 -0.95 -3.68
C ILE A 55 -3.33 -1.07 -4.23
N TYR A 56 -2.85 0.02 -4.83
CA TYR A 56 -1.49 0.17 -5.31
C TYR A 56 -0.75 1.23 -4.51
N VAL A 57 0.49 0.95 -4.15
CA VAL A 57 1.33 1.88 -3.40
C VAL A 57 2.63 2.13 -4.16
N SER A 58 2.97 3.40 -4.34
CA SER A 58 4.29 3.84 -4.78
C SER A 58 5.21 3.84 -3.56
N TYR A 59 6.11 2.87 -3.51
CA TYR A 59 6.93 2.58 -2.34
C TYR A 59 8.41 2.50 -2.69
N LYS A 60 9.26 3.00 -1.78
CA LYS A 60 10.72 2.96 -1.87
C LYS A 60 11.31 2.59 -0.51
N VAL A 61 12.40 1.81 -0.54
CA VAL A 61 13.28 1.59 0.62
C VAL A 61 14.68 2.09 0.32
N THR A 62 15.34 2.63 1.33
CA THR A 62 16.74 3.01 1.27
C THR A 62 17.49 2.43 2.46
N GLY A 63 18.80 2.25 2.30
CA GLY A 63 19.72 1.87 3.36
C GLY A 63 20.11 0.38 3.45
N PRO A 64 21.23 0.10 4.15
CA PRO A 64 21.87 -1.23 4.16
C PRO A 64 20.95 -2.34 4.67
N SER A 65 20.04 -2.04 5.62
CA SER A 65 19.12 -3.04 6.17
C SER A 65 18.16 -3.61 5.13
N TYR A 66 17.95 -2.88 4.02
CA TYR A 66 17.11 -3.29 2.90
C TYR A 66 17.93 -3.66 1.64
N GLY A 67 19.27 -3.57 1.71
CA GLY A 67 20.16 -3.79 0.58
C GLY A 67 20.11 -2.67 -0.47
N ALA A 68 19.73 -1.47 -0.06
CA ALA A 68 19.60 -0.29 -0.92
C ALA A 68 20.61 0.80 -0.52
N PRO A 69 21.02 1.70 -1.43
CA PRO A 69 21.89 2.81 -1.09
C PRO A 69 21.22 3.80 -0.11
N GLY A 70 22.02 4.55 0.65
CA GLY A 70 21.55 5.63 1.52
C GLY A 70 21.37 5.26 3.00
N LYS A 71 20.58 6.05 3.72
CA LYS A 71 20.21 5.79 5.12
C LYS A 71 18.98 4.89 5.18
N ASP A 72 18.88 4.04 6.20
CA ASP A 72 17.71 3.20 6.45
C ASP A 72 16.45 4.06 6.57
N ALA A 73 15.59 3.96 5.57
CA ALA A 73 14.32 4.66 5.52
C ALA A 73 13.36 3.99 4.54
N MET A 74 12.07 4.28 4.74
CA MET A 74 10.98 3.79 3.91
C MET A 74 10.12 4.98 3.52
N PHE A 75 9.73 5.05 2.25
CA PHE A 75 9.01 6.18 1.71
C PHE A 75 7.78 5.69 0.95
N ILE A 76 6.67 6.40 1.15
CA ILE A 76 5.46 6.29 0.35
C ILE A 76 5.23 7.64 -0.30
N ASP A 77 5.12 7.65 -1.62
CA ASP A 77 4.74 8.86 -2.37
C ASP A 77 3.23 8.91 -2.56
N ARG A 78 2.64 7.82 -3.06
CA ARG A 78 1.23 7.78 -3.46
C ARG A 78 0.58 6.43 -3.15
N VAL A 79 -0.72 6.50 -2.89
CA VAL A 79 -1.61 5.35 -2.82
C VAL A 79 -2.72 5.56 -3.85
N LEU A 80 -2.88 4.59 -4.73
CA LEU A 80 -3.95 4.56 -5.73
C LEU A 80 -4.91 3.43 -5.39
N MET A 81 -6.19 3.71 -5.56
CA MET A 81 -7.27 2.77 -5.29
C MET A 81 -8.13 2.71 -6.54
N PHE A 82 -8.22 1.52 -7.12
CA PHE A 82 -9.08 1.25 -8.26
C PHE A 82 -10.21 0.37 -7.78
N GLU A 83 -11.44 0.66 -8.19
CA GLU A 83 -12.53 -0.29 -8.00
C GLU A 83 -12.12 -1.59 -8.71
N ALA A 84 -12.10 -2.70 -7.97
CA ALA A 84 -11.74 -3.98 -8.55
C ALA A 84 -12.77 -4.29 -9.64
N GLU A 85 -12.30 -4.60 -10.85
CA GLU A 85 -13.21 -5.12 -11.86
C GLU A 85 -13.79 -6.42 -11.31
N ASN A 86 -15.11 -6.41 -11.07
CA ASN A 86 -15.88 -7.63 -11.00
C ASN A 86 -15.72 -8.29 -12.37
N ASN A 87 -14.70 -9.14 -12.50
CA ASN A 87 -14.58 -10.02 -13.63
C ASN A 87 -15.85 -10.88 -13.59
N LYS A 88 -16.85 -10.48 -14.39
CA LYS A 88 -18.02 -11.29 -14.69
C LYS A 88 -17.48 -12.54 -15.39
N ARG A 89 -17.07 -13.52 -14.59
CA ARG A 89 -16.90 -14.90 -15.03
C ARG A 89 -18.27 -15.56 -15.08
#